data_AF-R6LRV5-F1
#
_entry.id   AF-R6LRV5-F1
#
_cell.length_a   1.000
_cell.length_b   1.000
_cell.length_c   1.000
_cell.angle_alpha   90.00
_cell.angle_beta   90.00
_cell.angle_gamma   90.00
#
_symmetry.space_group_name_H-M   'P 1'
#
loop_
_entity.id
_entity.type
_entity.pdbx_description
1 polymer ?
#
loop_
_entity_poly.entity_id
_entity_poly.type
_entity_poly.pdbx_seq_one_letter_code
_entity_poly.pdbx_strand_id
1 'polypeptide(L)'
;MAIKHYFLGANGPKGFVSLYREFCSPDSGNFLWVIKGGPGCGKSTFMKKIGKAAEDAGLDVEYVLCSSDPDSLDGVLIPQWHVGYADGTAPHVLDVSFPAAAGAYLDLGQFYDIDAIRPELPRLRALTEKNQALYREAYRALREAKAVHDEIEAVYNPHVDFAAVNALAQAHIERLKKQKCGL
;
A
#
# COMPACT_ATOMS: atom_id res chain seq x y z
N MET A 1 -3.79 22.56 1.01
CA MET A 1 -4.14 21.44 0.12
C MET A 1 -2.86 20.80 -0.39
N ALA A 2 -2.48 19.70 0.24
CA ALA A 2 -1.39 18.82 -0.14
C ALA A 2 -1.97 17.46 -0.52
N ILE A 3 -1.60 16.96 -1.68
CA ILE A 3 -1.97 15.63 -2.16
C ILE A 3 -0.70 14.78 -2.19
N LYS A 4 -0.70 13.67 -1.45
CA LYS A 4 0.42 12.73 -1.40
C LYS A 4 -0.01 11.38 -1.93
N HIS A 5 0.90 10.75 -2.66
CA HIS A 5 0.76 9.36 -3.10
C HIS A 5 1.98 8.59 -2.65
N TYR A 6 1.78 7.43 -2.05
CA TYR A 6 2.86 6.54 -1.62
C TYR A 6 2.41 5.09 -1.63
N PHE A 7 3.39 4.19 -1.54
CA PHE A 7 3.15 2.77 -1.39
C PHE A 7 3.42 2.36 0.05
N LEU A 8 2.59 1.48 0.59
CA LEU A 8 2.87 0.78 1.85
C LEU A 8 3.15 -0.71 1.63
N GLY A 9 3.00 -1.19 0.40
CA GLY A 9 3.34 -2.54 -0.01
C GLY A 9 4.42 -2.52 -1.08
N ALA A 10 5.32 -3.50 -1.04
CA ALA A 10 6.29 -3.69 -2.10
C ALA A 10 6.57 -5.18 -2.33
N ASN A 11 6.74 -5.56 -3.59
CA ASN A 11 7.16 -6.90 -3.99
C ASN A 11 8.68 -6.91 -4.18
N GLY A 12 9.37 -7.72 -3.38
CA GLY A 12 10.82 -7.79 -3.41
C GLY A 12 11.36 -9.23 -3.42
N PRO A 13 12.70 -9.38 -3.39
CA PRO A 13 13.36 -10.69 -3.38
C PRO A 13 12.99 -11.52 -2.13
N LYS A 14 12.66 -10.87 -1.01
CA LYS A 14 12.18 -11.55 0.20
C LYS A 14 10.67 -11.85 0.17
N GLY A 15 10.00 -11.62 -0.96
CA GLY A 15 8.55 -11.67 -1.08
C GLY A 15 7.90 -10.31 -0.84
N PHE A 16 6.64 -10.33 -0.42
CA PHE A 16 5.87 -9.12 -0.13
C PHE A 16 6.31 -8.48 1.20
N VAL A 17 6.61 -7.18 1.17
CA VAL A 17 6.88 -6.34 2.34
C VAL A 17 5.70 -5.40 2.54
N SER A 18 5.25 -5.27 3.79
CA SER A 18 4.05 -4.55 4.16
C SER A 18 4.34 -3.59 5.32
N LEU A 19 3.99 -2.32 5.13
CA LEU A 19 4.02 -1.23 6.12
C LEU A 19 2.59 -0.74 6.46
N TYR A 20 1.59 -1.60 6.23
CA TYR A 20 0.19 -1.25 6.51
C TYR A 20 -0.10 -1.25 8.02
N ARG A 21 0.74 -1.89 8.84
CA ARG A 21 0.59 -1.88 10.31
C ARG A 21 0.75 -0.47 10.88
N GLU A 22 1.59 0.34 10.25
CA GLU A 22 1.87 1.72 10.61
C GLU A 22 0.77 2.67 10.11
N PHE A 23 -0.03 2.25 9.12
CA PHE A 23 -1.12 3.05 8.58
C PHE A 23 -2.28 3.15 9.57
N CYS A 24 -2.58 4.38 10.02
CA CYS A 24 -3.60 4.65 11.03
C CYS A 24 -3.45 3.74 12.26
N SER A 25 -2.22 3.55 12.74
CA SER A 25 -1.99 2.83 13.99
C SER A 25 -2.83 3.43 15.13
N PRO A 26 -3.24 2.65 16.15
CA PRO A 26 -4.08 3.17 17.23
C PRO A 26 -3.52 4.43 17.91
N ASP A 27 -2.19 4.52 18.04
CA ASP A 27 -1.49 5.65 18.65
C ASP A 27 -1.45 6.90 17.75
N SER A 28 -1.80 6.77 16.47
CA SER A 28 -1.86 7.90 15.52
C SER A 28 -3.06 8.83 15.75
N GLY A 29 -4.06 8.39 16.53
CA GLY A 29 -5.31 9.11 16.76
C GLY A 29 -6.28 9.10 15.56
N ASN A 30 -5.94 8.40 14.47
CA ASN A 30 -6.81 8.26 13.31
C ASN A 30 -7.77 7.08 13.50
N PHE A 31 -9.03 7.27 13.11
CA PHE A 31 -10.02 6.22 13.01
C PHE A 31 -9.87 5.48 11.68
N LEU A 32 -9.64 4.17 11.74
CA LEU A 32 -9.44 3.33 10.55
C LEU A 32 -10.70 2.54 10.17
N TRP A 33 -11.22 2.79 8.97
CA TRP A 33 -12.19 1.93 8.30
C TRP A 33 -11.48 0.85 7.49
N VAL A 34 -11.60 -0.40 7.92
CA VAL A 34 -11.08 -1.55 7.16
C VAL A 34 -12.18 -2.06 6.23
N ILE A 35 -11.99 -1.87 4.94
CA ILE A 35 -12.94 -2.27 3.90
C ILE A 35 -12.76 -3.76 3.60
N LYS A 36 -13.81 -4.54 3.79
CA LYS A 36 -13.86 -5.97 3.46
C LYS A 36 -14.61 -6.18 2.14
N GLY A 37 -14.10 -7.10 1.33
CA GLY A 37 -14.69 -7.47 0.04
C GLY A 37 -13.67 -8.19 -0.85
N GLY A 38 -14.14 -8.92 -1.87
CA GLY A 38 -13.32 -9.62 -2.83
C GLY A 38 -12.69 -8.67 -3.86
N PRO A 39 -11.81 -9.19 -4.74
CA PRO A 39 -11.33 -8.45 -5.89
C PRO A 39 -12.51 -7.98 -6.77
N GLY A 40 -12.43 -6.75 -7.29
CA GLY A 40 -13.46 -6.19 -8.17
C GLY A 40 -14.73 -5.66 -7.49
N CYS A 41 -14.85 -5.75 -6.16
CA CYS A 41 -16.03 -5.30 -5.41
C CYS A 41 -16.11 -3.78 -5.19
N GLY A 42 -15.28 -3.00 -5.90
CA GLY A 42 -15.33 -1.53 -5.87
C GLY A 42 -14.59 -0.87 -4.70
N LYS A 43 -13.77 -1.59 -3.92
CA LYS A 43 -13.03 -1.04 -2.76
C LYS A 43 -12.15 0.17 -3.14
N SER A 44 -11.28 0.01 -4.14
CA SER A 44 -10.44 1.09 -4.68
C SER A 44 -11.27 2.25 -5.22
N THR A 45 -12.33 1.96 -5.99
CA THR A 45 -13.25 2.98 -6.50
C THR A 45 -13.92 3.76 -5.36
N PHE A 46 -14.32 3.09 -4.29
CA PHE A 46 -14.90 3.70 -3.10
C PHE A 46 -13.90 4.65 -2.43
N MET A 47 -12.66 4.21 -2.21
CA MET A 47 -11.59 5.04 -1.65
C MET A 47 -11.25 6.24 -2.54
N LYS A 48 -11.17 6.06 -3.86
CA LYS A 48 -10.95 7.15 -4.83
C LYS A 48 -12.06 8.19 -4.77
N LYS A 49 -13.33 7.77 -4.66
CA LYS A 49 -14.47 8.70 -4.54
C LYS A 49 -14.40 9.50 -3.24
N ILE A 50 -14.03 8.86 -2.13
CA ILE A 50 -13.85 9.54 -0.84
C ILE A 50 -12.72 10.56 -0.92
N GLY A 51 -11.55 10.16 -1.42
CA GLY A 51 -10.40 11.05 -1.56
C GLY A 51 -10.72 12.24 -2.47
N LYS A 52 -11.35 12.00 -3.63
CA LYS A 52 -11.75 13.06 -4.54
C LYS A 52 -12.74 14.05 -3.90
N ALA A 53 -13.71 13.56 -3.13
CA ALA A 53 -14.63 14.43 -2.41
C ALA A 53 -13.92 15.29 -1.34
N ALA A 54 -12.90 14.74 -0.67
CA ALA A 54 -12.07 15.48 0.27
C ALA A 54 -11.20 16.55 -0.42
N GLU A 55 -10.59 16.22 -1.57
CA GLU A 55 -9.89 17.19 -2.42
C GLU A 55 -10.80 18.34 -2.86
N ASP A 56 -12.01 18.02 -3.33
CA ASP A 56 -12.99 19.02 -3.76
C ASP A 56 -13.44 19.93 -2.61
N ALA A 57 -13.36 19.44 -1.37
CA ALA A 57 -13.59 20.21 -0.16
C ALA A 57 -12.35 21.00 0.31
N GLY A 58 -11.22 20.95 -0.42
CA GLY A 58 -9.99 21.66 -0.11
C GLY A 58 -9.14 21.02 1.00
N LEU A 59 -9.41 19.75 1.34
CA LEU A 59 -8.69 19.01 2.38
C LEU A 59 -7.40 18.39 1.83
N ASP A 60 -6.48 18.05 2.74
CA ASP A 60 -5.29 17.31 2.37
C ASP A 60 -5.67 15.83 2.28
N VAL A 61 -5.08 15.13 1.31
CA VAL A 61 -5.39 13.72 1.06
C VAL A 61 -4.11 12.95 0.83
N GLU A 62 -4.03 11.80 1.50
CA GLU A 62 -2.94 10.86 1.36
C GLU A 62 -3.47 9.56 0.76
N TYR A 63 -2.96 9.19 -0.41
CA TYR A 63 -3.34 7.98 -1.13
C TYR A 63 -2.28 6.91 -0.99
N VAL A 64 -2.73 5.72 -0.56
CA VAL A 64 -1.92 4.50 -0.55
C VAL A 64 -2.19 3.72 -1.83
N LEU A 65 -1.22 3.73 -2.73
CA LEU A 65 -1.27 3.04 -4.01
C LEU A 65 -1.13 1.53 -3.82
N CYS A 66 -1.82 0.75 -4.65
CA CYS A 66 -1.72 -0.69 -4.63
C CYS A 66 -0.41 -1.16 -5.28
N SER A 67 0.33 -1.99 -4.56
CA SER A 67 1.61 -2.56 -5.02
C SER A 67 1.49 -3.60 -6.13
N SER A 68 0.26 -4.04 -6.42
CA SER A 68 -0.07 -5.09 -7.39
C SER A 68 -0.85 -4.57 -8.60
N ASP A 69 -1.47 -3.40 -8.48
CA ASP A 69 -2.26 -2.76 -9.53
C ASP A 69 -2.04 -1.24 -9.46
N PRO A 70 -1.26 -0.63 -10.37
CA PRO A 70 -0.95 0.80 -10.37
C PRO A 70 -2.19 1.70 -10.42
N ASP A 71 -3.28 1.20 -11.00
CA ASP A 71 -4.55 1.92 -11.10
C ASP A 71 -5.45 1.68 -9.87
N SER A 72 -4.99 0.96 -8.85
CA SER A 72 -5.76 0.68 -7.64
C SER A 72 -5.20 1.38 -6.40
N LEU A 73 -6.08 1.64 -5.43
CA LEU A 73 -5.72 2.09 -4.09
C LEU A 73 -5.91 0.96 -3.10
N ASP A 74 -4.98 0.87 -2.14
CA ASP A 74 -5.13 0.04 -0.94
C ASP A 74 -5.49 0.89 0.29
N GLY A 75 -5.47 2.21 0.19
CA GLY A 75 -5.85 3.09 1.28
C GLY A 75 -5.99 4.55 0.89
N VAL A 76 -6.71 5.30 1.72
CA VAL A 76 -6.81 6.76 1.67
C VAL A 76 -6.93 7.31 3.09
N LEU A 77 -6.16 8.36 3.41
CA LEU A 77 -6.21 9.05 4.69
C LEU A 77 -6.54 10.52 4.44
N ILE A 78 -7.45 11.05 5.26
CA ILE A 78 -7.84 12.46 5.29
C ILE A 78 -7.39 13.01 6.64
N PRO A 79 -6.17 13.60 6.73
CA PRO A 79 -5.55 13.95 8.01
C PRO A 79 -6.39 14.90 8.86
N GLN A 80 -7.05 15.89 8.24
CA GLN A 80 -7.88 16.86 8.96
C GLN A 80 -9.12 16.22 9.62
N TRP A 81 -9.60 15.10 9.12
CA TRP A 81 -10.71 14.37 9.72
C TRP A 81 -10.26 13.32 10.72
N HIS A 82 -8.96 13.03 10.77
CA HIS A 82 -8.42 11.88 11.48
C HIS A 82 -9.11 10.57 11.06
N VAL A 83 -9.39 10.41 9.76
CA VAL A 83 -10.06 9.21 9.23
C VAL A 83 -9.28 8.62 8.07
N GLY A 84 -8.97 7.33 8.19
CA GLY A 84 -8.37 6.52 7.13
C GLY A 84 -9.31 5.40 6.68
N TYR A 85 -9.17 5.01 5.43
CA TYR A 85 -9.78 3.82 4.85
C TYR A 85 -8.66 2.94 4.30
N ALA A 86 -8.77 1.62 4.47
CA ALA A 86 -7.80 0.69 3.92
C ALA A 86 -8.47 -0.60 3.44
N ASP A 87 -7.90 -1.21 2.41
CA ASP A 87 -8.26 -2.53 1.94
C ASP A 87 -7.83 -3.60 2.97
N GLY A 88 -8.80 -4.34 3.52
CA GLY A 88 -8.57 -5.43 4.46
C GLY A 88 -8.44 -6.82 3.82
N THR A 89 -8.24 -6.89 2.50
CA THR A 89 -8.07 -8.14 1.73
C THR A 89 -6.61 -8.57 1.76
N ALA A 90 -6.35 -9.88 1.82
CA ALA A 90 -5.00 -10.41 1.66
C ALA A 90 -4.30 -9.83 0.41
N PRO A 91 -3.01 -9.44 0.49
CA PRO A 91 -2.06 -9.68 1.60
C PRO A 91 -2.15 -8.69 2.78
N HIS A 92 -3.02 -7.68 2.68
CA HIS A 92 -3.22 -6.61 3.66
C HIS A 92 -4.21 -7.05 4.74
N VAL A 93 -3.79 -7.98 5.61
CA VAL A 93 -4.61 -8.38 6.76
C VAL A 93 -4.54 -7.27 7.81
N LEU A 94 -5.36 -6.23 7.62
CA LEU A 94 -5.64 -5.22 8.63
C LEU A 94 -6.78 -5.74 9.51
N ASP A 95 -6.51 -5.80 10.81
CA ASP A 95 -7.48 -6.09 11.85
C ASP A 95 -7.65 -4.84 12.71
N VAL A 96 -8.88 -4.56 13.11
CA VAL A 96 -9.20 -3.38 13.91
C VAL A 96 -8.82 -3.66 15.35
N SER A 97 -7.70 -3.11 15.80
CA SER A 97 -7.15 -3.41 17.14
C SER A 97 -8.08 -2.96 18.28
N PHE A 98 -8.83 -1.87 18.10
CA PHE A 98 -9.80 -1.37 19.07
C PHE A 98 -11.12 -1.01 18.35
N PRO A 99 -12.04 -1.97 18.18
CA PRO A 99 -13.30 -1.74 17.49
C PRO A 99 -14.09 -0.60 18.11
N ALA A 100 -14.73 0.21 17.27
CA ALA A 100 -15.49 1.42 17.59
C ALA A 100 -14.68 2.59 18.20
N ALA A 101 -13.56 2.31 18.86
CA ALA A 101 -12.71 3.34 19.46
C ALA A 101 -11.64 3.88 18.49
N ALA A 102 -11.01 3.00 17.71
CA ALA A 102 -9.94 3.37 16.78
C ALA A 102 -10.19 2.84 15.34
N GLY A 103 -11.27 2.11 15.12
CA GLY A 103 -11.65 1.69 13.78
C GLY A 103 -12.89 0.83 13.73
N ALA A 104 -13.29 0.47 12.52
CA ALA A 104 -14.45 -0.37 12.24
C ALA A 104 -14.32 -1.08 10.89
N TYR A 105 -15.14 -2.10 10.69
CA TYR A 105 -15.24 -2.80 9.42
C TYR A 105 -16.32 -2.19 8.53
N LEU A 106 -16.00 -2.01 7.26
CA LEU A 106 -16.95 -1.70 6.20
C LEU A 106 -17.05 -2.88 5.25
N ASP A 107 -18.12 -3.66 5.34
CA ASP A 107 -18.30 -4.83 4.49
C ASP A 107 -19.02 -4.45 3.19
N LEU A 108 -18.29 -4.47 2.07
CA LEU A 108 -18.89 -4.32 0.74
C LEU A 108 -19.43 -5.66 0.21
N GLY A 109 -19.11 -6.78 0.87
CA GLY A 109 -19.58 -8.11 0.54
C GLY A 109 -21.09 -8.28 0.66
N GLN A 110 -21.73 -7.46 1.49
CA GLN A 110 -23.19 -7.43 1.62
C GLN A 110 -23.92 -7.04 0.32
N PHE A 111 -23.23 -6.45 -0.65
CA PHE A 111 -23.81 -5.97 -1.91
C PHE A 111 -23.56 -6.89 -3.11
N TYR A 112 -23.10 -8.13 -2.88
CA TYR A 112 -22.86 -9.07 -3.97
C TYR A 112 -24.16 -9.58 -4.60
N ASP A 113 -24.12 -9.74 -5.92
CA ASP A 113 -25.05 -10.61 -6.62
C ASP A 113 -24.62 -12.07 -6.40
N ILE A 114 -25.21 -12.68 -5.38
CA ILE A 114 -24.90 -14.04 -4.96
C ILE A 114 -25.26 -15.07 -6.03
N ASP A 115 -26.37 -14.85 -6.73
CA ASP A 115 -26.85 -15.76 -7.76
C ASP A 115 -25.96 -15.74 -9.01
N ALA A 116 -25.42 -14.56 -9.35
CA ALA A 116 -24.43 -14.44 -10.43
C ALA A 116 -23.05 -15.01 -10.07
N ILE A 117 -22.58 -14.85 -8.82
CA ILE A 117 -21.19 -15.20 -8.46
C ILE A 117 -21.02 -16.67 -8.06
N ARG A 118 -22.03 -17.31 -7.47
CA ARG A 118 -21.94 -18.72 -7.02
C ARG A 118 -21.58 -19.70 -8.15
N PRO A 119 -22.18 -19.62 -9.35
CA PRO A 119 -21.82 -20.49 -10.47
C PRO A 119 -20.37 -20.31 -10.95
N GLU A 120 -19.78 -19.13 -10.77
CA GLU A 120 -18.41 -18.83 -11.21
C GLU A 120 -17.32 -19.43 -10.31
N LEU A 121 -17.68 -20.09 -9.20
CA LEU A 121 -16.72 -20.65 -8.24
C LEU A 121 -15.58 -21.48 -8.88
N PRO A 122 -15.82 -22.39 -9.85
CA PRO A 122 -14.75 -23.14 -10.49
C PRO A 122 -13.74 -22.25 -11.22
N ARG A 123 -14.24 -21.22 -11.92
CA ARG A 123 -13.40 -20.25 -12.63
C ARG A 123 -12.62 -19.38 -11.65
N LEU A 124 -13.26 -18.89 -10.58
CA LEU A 124 -12.61 -18.08 -9.55
C LEU A 124 -11.50 -18.86 -8.83
N ARG A 125 -11.70 -20.16 -8.56
CA ARG A 125 -10.65 -21.04 -8.02
C ARG A 125 -9.46 -21.15 -8.97
N ALA A 126 -9.72 -21.48 -10.24
CA ALA A 126 -8.66 -21.60 -11.24
C ALA A 126 -7.85 -20.31 -11.42
N LEU A 127 -8.52 -19.15 -11.43
CA LEU A 127 -7.86 -17.84 -11.48
C LEU A 127 -7.03 -17.56 -10.23
N THR A 128 -7.54 -17.91 -9.05
CA THR A 128 -6.83 -17.72 -7.78
C THR A 128 -5.57 -18.58 -7.72
N GLU A 129 -5.66 -19.86 -8.11
CA GLU A 129 -4.51 -20.77 -8.17
C GLU A 129 -3.46 -20.29 -9.18
N LYS A 130 -3.91 -19.85 -10.36
CA LYS A 130 -3.03 -19.27 -11.39
C LYS A 130 -2.31 -18.02 -10.87
N ASN A 131 -3.04 -17.12 -10.20
CA ASN A 131 -2.46 -15.91 -9.62
C ASN A 131 -1.37 -16.26 -8.58
N GLN A 132 -1.66 -17.18 -7.66
CA GLN A 132 -0.67 -17.65 -6.69
C GLN A 132 0.56 -18.27 -7.34
N ALA A 133 0.39 -19.02 -8.44
CA ALA A 133 1.51 -19.60 -9.19
C ALA A 133 2.40 -18.52 -9.81
N LEU A 134 1.79 -17.49 -10.42
CA LEU A 134 2.52 -16.36 -11.01
C LEU A 134 3.30 -15.57 -9.95
N TYR A 135 2.73 -15.35 -8.77
CA TYR A 135 3.47 -14.71 -7.67
C TYR A 135 4.67 -15.53 -7.20
N ARG A 136 4.54 -16.86 -7.11
CA ARG A 136 5.68 -17.73 -6.76
C ARG A 136 6.81 -17.61 -7.78
N GLU A 137 6.47 -17.57 -9.07
CA GLU A 137 7.43 -17.37 -10.15
C GLU A 137 8.08 -15.98 -10.10
N ALA A 138 7.27 -14.93 -9.92
CA ALA A 138 7.77 -13.56 -9.79
C ALA A 138 8.76 -13.43 -8.63
N TYR A 139 8.44 -13.97 -7.45
CA TYR A 139 9.35 -13.94 -6.31
C TYR A 139 10.60 -14.79 -6.52
N ARG A 140 10.52 -15.90 -7.28
CA ARG A 140 11.70 -16.66 -7.67
C ARG A 140 12.63 -15.81 -8.54
N ALA A 141 12.08 -15.19 -9.59
CA ALA A 141 12.85 -14.32 -10.48
C ALA A 141 13.48 -13.13 -9.73
N LEU A 142 12.74 -12.49 -8.81
CA LEU A 142 13.28 -11.41 -7.98
C LEU A 142 14.43 -11.87 -7.06
N ARG A 143 14.34 -13.08 -6.50
CA ARG A 143 15.44 -13.67 -5.72
C ARG A 143 16.69 -13.91 -6.55
N GLU A 144 16.53 -14.50 -7.74
CA GLU A 144 17.63 -14.75 -8.67
C GLU A 144 18.28 -13.45 -9.12
N ALA A 145 17.46 -12.45 -9.48
CA ALA A 145 17.94 -11.12 -9.84
C ALA A 145 18.73 -10.47 -8.69
N LYS A 146 18.26 -10.58 -7.44
CA LYS A 146 19.02 -10.07 -6.29
C LYS A 146 20.32 -10.84 -6.06
N ALA A 147 20.34 -12.16 -6.26
CA ALA A 147 21.58 -12.94 -6.10
C ALA A 147 22.66 -12.47 -7.09
N VAL A 148 22.30 -12.30 -8.38
CA VAL A 148 23.21 -11.77 -9.39
C VAL A 148 23.62 -10.33 -9.07
N HIS A 149 22.68 -9.50 -8.62
CA HIS A 149 22.98 -8.14 -8.20
C HIS A 149 24.00 -8.12 -7.06
N ASP A 150 23.82 -8.94 -6.04
CA ASP A 150 24.71 -9.04 -4.87
C ASP A 150 26.13 -9.50 -5.27
N GLU A 151 26.27 -10.38 -6.26
CA GLU A 151 27.57 -10.77 -6.83
C GLU A 151 28.28 -9.59 -7.50
N ILE A 152 27.55 -8.77 -8.25
CA ILE A 152 28.09 -7.56 -8.88
C ILE A 152 28.47 -6.53 -7.80
N GLU A 153 27.60 -6.32 -6.81
CA GLU A 153 27.84 -5.40 -5.70
C GLU A 153 29.10 -5.78 -4.91
N ALA A 154 29.34 -7.07 -4.70
CA ALA A 154 30.53 -7.56 -3.99
C ALA A 154 31.85 -7.14 -4.65
N VAL A 155 31.87 -6.91 -5.97
CA VAL A 155 33.06 -6.46 -6.70
C VAL A 155 33.38 -5.00 -6.39
N TYR A 156 32.38 -4.11 -6.36
CA TYR A 156 32.62 -2.67 -6.19
C TYR A 156 32.45 -2.17 -4.75
N ASN A 157 31.58 -2.77 -3.94
CA ASN A 157 31.29 -2.31 -2.57
C ASN A 157 32.54 -2.07 -1.70
N PRO A 158 33.57 -2.94 -1.71
CA PRO A 158 34.80 -2.70 -0.93
C PRO A 158 35.58 -1.45 -1.37
N HIS A 159 35.31 -0.95 -2.57
CA HIS A 159 35.99 0.20 -3.17
C HIS A 159 35.13 1.47 -3.17
N VAL A 160 33.89 1.40 -2.66
CA VAL A 160 33.02 2.57 -2.50
C VAL A 160 33.25 3.21 -1.14
N ASP A 161 33.59 4.49 -1.12
CA ASP A 161 33.58 5.30 0.10
C ASP A 161 32.14 5.66 0.47
N PHE A 162 31.47 4.72 1.15
CA PHE A 162 30.09 4.90 1.62
C PHE A 162 29.96 6.07 2.61
N ALA A 163 31.02 6.43 3.36
CA ALA A 163 30.97 7.56 4.26
C ALA A 163 30.85 8.87 3.47
N ALA A 164 31.65 9.04 2.41
CA ALA A 164 31.56 10.19 1.52
C ALA A 164 30.23 10.24 0.77
N VAL A 165 29.74 9.11 0.24
CA VAL A 165 28.43 9.03 -0.44
C VAL A 165 27.31 9.44 0.50
N ASN A 166 27.29 8.91 1.73
CA ASN A 166 26.27 9.24 2.72
C ASN A 166 26.35 10.70 3.17
N ALA A 167 27.55 11.26 3.33
CA ALA A 167 27.74 12.66 3.65
C ALA A 167 27.20 13.58 2.53
N LEU A 168 27.47 13.23 1.28
CA LEU A 168 26.94 13.96 0.12
C LEU A 168 25.41 13.88 0.06
N ALA A 169 24.83 12.69 0.25
CA ALA A 169 23.39 12.50 0.30
C ALA A 169 22.74 13.34 1.42
N GLN A 170 23.33 13.36 2.62
CA GLN A 170 22.84 14.17 3.73
C GLN A 170 22.91 15.67 3.43
N ALA A 171 23.99 16.15 2.83
CA ALA A 171 24.12 17.54 2.43
C ALA A 171 23.04 17.96 1.42
N HIS A 172 22.71 17.08 0.45
CA HIS A 172 21.61 17.30 -0.48
C HIS A 172 20.24 17.29 0.20
N ILE A 173 19.99 16.37 1.13
CA ILE A 173 18.74 16.33 1.91
C ILE A 173 18.54 17.65 2.67
N GLU A 174 19.56 18.13 3.36
CA GLU A 174 19.48 19.39 4.12
C GLU A 174 19.28 20.60 3.20
N ARG A 175 19.88 20.62 2.02
CA ARG A 175 19.63 21.65 1.01
C ARG A 175 18.17 21.66 0.55
N LEU A 176 17.59 20.49 0.27
CA LEU A 176 16.20 20.36 -0.17
C LEU A 176 15.21 20.77 0.93
N LYS A 177 15.48 20.41 2.20
CA LYS A 177 14.66 20.85 3.34
C LYS A 177 14.64 22.37 3.47
N LYS A 178 15.80 23.03 3.38
CA LYS A 178 15.92 24.49 3.45
C LYS A 178 15.17 25.20 2.31
N GLN A 179 15.17 24.62 1.10
CA GLN A 179 14.40 25.17 -0.03
C GLN A 179 12.88 25.05 0.15
N LYS A 180 12.39 24.02 0.86
CA LYS A 180 10.96 23.86 1.16
C LYS A 180 10.48 24.68 2.37
N CYS A 181 11.35 25.01 3.31
CA CYS A 181 11.03 25.87 4.46
C CYS A 181 11.18 27.38 4.17
N GLY A 182 11.50 27.78 2.95
CA GLY A 182 11.53 29.17 2.51
C GLY A 182 10.19 29.62 1.92
N LEU A 183 9.14 29.65 2.75
CA LEU A 183 7.87 30.38 2.56
C LEU A 183 7.25 30.62 3.95
#